data_AF-A0A7J6KR67-F1
#
_entry.id   AF-A0A7J6KR67-F1
#
_cell.length_a   1.000
_cell.length_b   1.000
_cell.length_c   1.000
_cell.angle_alpha   90.00
_cell.angle_beta   90.00
_cell.angle_gamma   90.00
#
_symmetry.space_group_name_H-M   'P 1'
#
loop_
_entity.id
_entity.type
_entity.pdbx_description
1 polymer ?
#
loop_
_entity_poly.entity_id
_entity_poly.type
_entity_poly.pdbx_seq_one_letter_code
_entity_poly.pdbx_strand_id
1 'polypeptide(L)'
;MATFGLGQAMPPIQIFQIGKASAGEIYRVIDEEVPLIETSITREMTSTTSSSSTPPPPPPVSFSKLSFRDVCFTYPSRPEVQVLSNVSFDITTGMKVAFVGESGSGKSTVMALLERFYDPVSGKVEMNGVDYRKFGEGKPTAIRSLFGYVGQEPVLFATSIRNNLTYGLDYTPSESQIRDACQRANVQSFISSLPEGYDTYCGTSSGGGSQISGGQKQRVAIARALLRNPQILLLDEATSALDNESEKMVQSTIDKLQRTSGLTTISIAHRLSTVRNSDIIFVMQGGILVESGTHHDLIGRPNGVYYALVSAQEAAGAASSTAHAGMLPLRHRSTSSVVSDGGLIRAQSAACRILVSLFVCLRIPWLSYG
;
A
#
# COMPACT_ATOMS: atom_id res chain seq x y z
N MET A 1 65.82 9.06 11.90
CA MET A 1 64.92 9.17 10.72
C MET A 1 63.95 8.00 10.59
N ALA A 2 64.33 6.74 10.89
CA ALA A 2 63.44 5.57 10.75
C ALA A 2 62.22 5.55 11.69
N THR A 3 62.33 6.05 12.93
CA THR A 3 61.22 6.13 13.90
C THR A 3 60.13 7.11 13.50
N PHE A 4 60.47 8.14 12.72
CA PHE A 4 59.50 9.12 12.22
C PHE A 4 58.60 8.53 11.11
N GLY A 5 59.12 7.59 10.31
CA GLY A 5 58.36 6.93 9.24
C GLY A 5 57.30 5.95 9.75
N LEU A 6 57.59 5.21 10.82
CA LEU A 6 56.64 4.28 11.44
C LEU A 6 55.46 5.00 12.12
N GLY A 7 55.72 6.13 12.78
CA GLY A 7 54.66 6.95 13.39
C GLY A 7 53.68 7.54 12.36
N GLN A 8 54.16 7.85 11.15
CA GLN A 8 53.34 8.36 10.06
C GLN A 8 52.58 7.26 9.28
N ALA A 9 52.99 5.99 9.42
CA ALA A 9 52.34 4.85 8.77
C ALA A 9 51.14 4.29 9.57
N MET A 10 51.02 4.60 10.87
CA MET A 10 49.93 4.09 11.70
C MET A 10 48.54 4.66 11.35
N PRO A 11 48.34 5.97 11.10
CA PRO A 11 47.02 6.50 10.73
C PRO A 11 46.46 5.92 9.41
N PRO A 12 47.25 5.74 8.32
CA PRO A 12 46.78 5.05 7.11
C PRO A 12 46.35 3.60 7.34
N ILE A 13 47.02 2.86 8.22
CA ILE A 13 46.66 1.46 8.54
C ILE A 13 45.29 1.40 9.24
N GLN A 14 45.02 2.32 10.17
CA GLN A 14 43.72 2.40 10.85
C GLN A 14 42.59 2.72 9.85
N ILE A 15 42.81 3.66 8.93
CA ILE A 15 41.85 4.00 7.87
C ILE A 15 41.58 2.79 6.96
N PHE A 16 42.63 2.06 6.58
CA PHE A 16 42.49 0.85 5.76
C PHE A 16 41.69 -0.25 6.49
N GLN A 17 41.89 -0.43 7.79
CA GLN A 17 41.12 -1.38 8.59
C GLN A 17 39.64 -1.01 8.69
N ILE A 18 39.34 0.28 8.92
CA ILE A 18 37.96 0.79 8.91
C ILE A 18 37.34 0.58 7.52
N GLY A 19 38.06 0.92 6.46
CA GLY A 19 37.62 0.70 5.08
C GLY A 19 37.30 -0.77 4.79
N LYS A 20 38.13 -1.70 5.27
CA LYS A 20 37.90 -3.14 5.12
C LYS A 20 36.66 -3.61 5.88
N ALA A 21 36.42 -3.11 7.10
CA ALA A 21 35.23 -3.43 7.87
C ALA A 21 33.95 -2.88 7.20
N SER A 22 33.98 -1.64 6.73
CA SER A 22 32.87 -1.04 5.99
C SER A 22 32.60 -1.76 4.67
N ALA A 23 33.64 -2.17 3.94
CA ALA A 23 33.50 -2.96 2.73
C ALA A 23 32.85 -4.32 3.02
N GLY A 24 33.17 -4.97 4.13
CA GLY A 24 32.54 -6.22 4.55
C GLY A 24 31.02 -6.11 4.70
N GLU A 25 30.51 -5.03 5.31
CA GLU A 25 29.06 -4.79 5.41
C GLU A 25 28.41 -4.49 4.05
N ILE A 26 29.12 -3.79 3.16
CA ILE A 26 28.63 -3.53 1.79
C ILE A 26 28.55 -4.83 1.00
N TYR A 27 29.60 -5.65 1.01
CA TYR A 27 29.62 -6.94 0.34
C TYR A 27 28.56 -7.89 0.89
N ARG A 28 28.29 -7.84 2.20
CA ARG A 28 27.20 -8.63 2.80
C ARG A 28 25.83 -8.34 2.18
N VAL A 29 25.55 -7.09 1.80
CA VAL A 29 24.30 -6.69 1.13
C VAL A 29 24.31 -7.02 -0.36
N ILE A 30 25.48 -6.93 -1.02
CA ILE A 30 25.63 -7.24 -2.45
C ILE A 30 25.55 -8.76 -2.70
N ASP A 31 26.21 -9.53 -1.85
CA ASP A 31 26.32 -10.98 -1.94
C ASP A 31 25.19 -11.71 -1.19
N GLU A 32 24.27 -10.96 -0.55
CA GLU A 32 23.09 -11.54 0.09
C GLU A 32 22.31 -12.36 -0.95
N GLU A 33 21.98 -13.61 -0.60
CA GLU A 33 21.27 -14.51 -1.52
C GLU A 33 19.94 -13.89 -2.00
N VAL A 34 19.53 -14.30 -3.20
CA VAL A 34 18.27 -13.88 -3.83
C VAL A 34 17.14 -13.96 -2.78
N PRO A 35 16.40 -12.86 -2.55
CA PRO A 35 15.34 -12.86 -1.54
C PRO A 35 14.35 -13.99 -1.85
N LEU A 36 13.77 -14.59 -0.80
CA LEU A 36 12.76 -15.67 -0.92
C LEU A 36 11.65 -15.35 -1.92
N ILE A 37 11.37 -14.06 -2.09
CA ILE A 37 10.46 -13.52 -3.08
C ILE A 37 11.27 -12.66 -4.05
N GLU A 38 11.65 -13.25 -5.18
CA GLU A 38 12.46 -12.57 -6.20
C GLU A 38 11.63 -11.53 -6.97
N THR A 39 12.04 -10.26 -6.87
CA THR A 39 11.43 -9.15 -7.64
C THR A 39 12.30 -8.67 -8.79
N SER A 40 13.55 -9.15 -8.89
CA SER A 40 14.48 -8.81 -9.94
C SER A 40 13.95 -9.26 -11.30
N ILE A 41 13.78 -8.30 -12.20
CA ILE A 41 13.68 -8.59 -13.63
C ILE A 41 15.12 -8.76 -14.09
N THR A 42 15.62 -10.00 -14.15
CA THR A 42 16.84 -10.31 -14.90
C THR A 42 16.56 -9.95 -16.36
N ARG A 43 17.04 -8.77 -16.77
CA ARG A 43 17.23 -8.51 -18.20
C ARG A 43 18.33 -9.46 -18.63
N GLU A 44 17.96 -10.63 -19.15
CA GLU A 44 18.87 -11.35 -20.01
C GLU A 44 19.25 -10.38 -21.14
N MET A 45 20.50 -9.89 -21.10
CA MET A 45 21.15 -9.32 -22.28
C MET A 45 21.32 -10.47 -23.28
N THR A 46 20.25 -10.83 -23.96
CA THR A 46 20.35 -11.56 -25.22
C THR A 46 20.77 -10.54 -26.28
N SER A 47 22.08 -10.39 -26.41
CA SER A 47 22.74 -9.79 -27.55
C SER A 47 22.51 -10.67 -28.79
N THR A 48 21.32 -10.59 -29.37
CA THR A 48 21.06 -11.09 -30.72
C THR A 48 20.39 -10.01 -31.56
N THR A 49 21.24 -9.38 -32.36
CA THR A 49 20.92 -8.59 -33.53
C THR A 49 19.97 -9.36 -34.47
N SER A 50 18.71 -8.96 -34.60
CA SER A 50 17.92 -9.04 -35.86
C SER A 50 16.45 -8.62 -35.68
N SER A 51 16.06 -7.58 -36.43
CA SER A 51 14.78 -7.35 -37.13
C SER A 51 13.46 -7.90 -36.56
N SER A 52 12.56 -6.95 -36.24
CA SER A 52 11.10 -6.97 -36.48
C SER A 52 10.32 -8.24 -36.10
N SER A 53 9.84 -8.27 -34.87
CA SER A 53 8.43 -8.47 -34.53
C SER A 53 8.36 -8.39 -33.02
N THR A 54 7.85 -7.31 -32.46
CA THR A 54 7.45 -7.30 -31.05
C THR A 54 6.44 -8.43 -30.89
N PRO A 55 6.72 -9.48 -30.09
CA PRO A 55 5.69 -10.43 -29.75
C PRO A 55 4.57 -9.63 -29.07
N PRO A 56 3.29 -9.87 -29.41
CA PRO A 56 2.20 -9.22 -28.72
C PRO A 56 2.37 -9.46 -27.22
N PRO A 57 2.11 -8.45 -26.36
CA PRO A 57 2.19 -8.64 -24.92
C PRO A 57 1.37 -9.89 -24.56
N PRO A 58 1.86 -10.77 -23.67
CA PRO A 58 1.11 -11.93 -23.24
C PRO A 58 -0.29 -11.45 -22.83
N PRO A 59 -1.37 -12.16 -23.23
CA PRO A 59 -2.72 -11.74 -22.92
C PRO A 59 -2.80 -11.50 -21.40
N PRO A 60 -3.37 -10.37 -20.95
CA PRO A 60 -3.41 -10.05 -19.54
C PRO A 60 -4.05 -11.22 -18.80
N VAL A 61 -3.37 -11.74 -17.78
CA VAL A 61 -3.90 -12.84 -17.00
C VAL A 61 -5.24 -12.39 -16.44
N SER A 62 -6.33 -12.99 -16.92
CA SER A 62 -7.68 -12.60 -16.53
C SER A 62 -7.94 -13.11 -15.12
N PHE A 63 -8.27 -12.22 -14.21
CA PHE A 63 -8.68 -12.54 -12.85
C PHE A 63 -10.10 -13.10 -12.86
N SER A 64 -10.31 -14.27 -12.26
CA SER A 64 -11.65 -14.83 -12.04
C SER A 64 -11.92 -15.13 -10.57
N LYS A 65 -10.94 -15.70 -9.86
CA LYS A 65 -11.08 -16.09 -8.46
C LYS A 65 -9.76 -15.96 -7.69
N LEU A 66 -9.83 -15.43 -6.48
CA LEU A 66 -8.75 -15.38 -5.50
C LEU A 66 -9.17 -16.17 -4.27
N SER A 67 -8.28 -17.02 -3.77
CA SER A 67 -8.58 -17.91 -2.64
C SER A 67 -7.48 -17.88 -1.59
N PHE A 68 -7.87 -17.71 -0.33
CA PHE A 68 -7.05 -18.05 0.83
C PHE A 68 -7.48 -19.43 1.31
N ARG A 69 -6.51 -20.33 1.50
CA ARG A 69 -6.72 -21.71 1.97
C ARG A 69 -5.84 -21.99 3.17
N ASP A 70 -6.47 -22.04 4.33
CA ASP A 70 -5.92 -22.43 5.63
C ASP A 70 -4.62 -21.66 5.96
N VAL A 71 -4.66 -20.35 5.68
CA VAL A 71 -3.48 -19.50 5.76
C VAL A 71 -3.12 -19.20 7.20
N CYS A 72 -1.90 -19.58 7.59
CA CYS A 72 -1.25 -19.13 8.82
C CYS A 72 -0.05 -18.26 8.48
N PHE A 73 0.14 -17.18 9.25
CA PHE A 73 1.23 -16.25 8.99
C PHE A 73 1.78 -15.61 10.26
N THR A 74 3.10 -15.43 10.25
CA THR A 74 3.89 -14.78 11.28
C THR A 74 4.94 -13.89 10.60
N TYR A 75 5.12 -12.67 11.08
CA TYR A 75 6.16 -11.80 10.53
C TYR A 75 7.56 -12.30 10.93
N PRO A 76 8.54 -12.36 10.00
CA PRO A 76 9.90 -12.80 10.32
C PRO A 76 10.59 -11.97 11.41
N SER A 77 10.21 -10.70 11.56
CA SER A 77 10.75 -9.81 12.59
C SER A 77 10.22 -10.09 14.00
N ARG A 78 9.13 -10.85 14.12
CA ARG A 78 8.48 -11.24 15.39
C ARG A 78 7.94 -12.67 15.28
N PRO A 79 8.83 -13.68 15.19
CA PRO A 79 8.46 -15.08 15.00
C PRO A 79 7.60 -15.66 16.12
N GLU A 80 7.58 -15.03 17.29
CA GLU A 80 6.83 -15.44 18.47
C GLU A 80 5.34 -15.06 18.43
N VAL A 81 4.93 -14.16 17.53
CA VAL A 81 3.53 -13.68 17.43
C VAL A 81 2.90 -14.13 16.12
N GLN A 82 2.07 -15.16 16.17
CA GLN A 82 1.26 -15.56 15.03
C GLN A 82 0.16 -14.51 14.77
N VAL A 83 0.15 -13.94 13.57
CA VAL A 83 -0.76 -12.85 13.18
C VAL A 83 -2.01 -13.38 12.50
N LEU A 84 -1.88 -14.38 11.63
CA LEU A 84 -3.02 -15.05 10.99
C LEU A 84 -3.04 -16.53 11.37
N SER A 85 -4.22 -17.04 11.67
CA SER A 85 -4.43 -18.44 12.01
C SER A 85 -5.59 -19.02 11.19
N ASN A 86 -5.28 -20.00 10.35
CA ASN A 86 -6.24 -20.75 9.56
C ASN A 86 -7.28 -19.89 8.80
N VAL A 87 -6.82 -18.82 8.14
CA VAL A 87 -7.70 -17.90 7.41
C VAL A 87 -8.03 -18.48 6.04
N SER A 88 -9.32 -18.67 5.76
CA SER A 88 -9.86 -19.21 4.51
C SER A 88 -11.01 -18.36 3.99
N PHE A 89 -10.91 -17.91 2.74
CA PHE A 89 -11.99 -17.18 2.05
C PHE A 89 -11.80 -17.19 0.53
N ASP A 90 -12.86 -16.84 -0.19
CA ASP A 90 -12.88 -16.74 -1.65
C ASP A 90 -13.38 -15.35 -2.08
N ILE A 91 -12.75 -14.79 -3.11
CA ILE A 91 -13.15 -13.53 -3.76
C ILE A 91 -13.25 -13.80 -5.26
N THR A 92 -14.38 -13.47 -5.87
CA THR A 92 -14.54 -13.58 -7.33
C THR A 92 -14.44 -12.22 -8.01
N THR A 93 -14.23 -12.25 -9.33
CA THR A 93 -14.22 -11.05 -10.16
C THR A 93 -15.49 -10.21 -10.01
N GLY A 94 -15.36 -8.88 -10.08
CA GLY A 94 -16.44 -7.90 -9.92
C GLY A 94 -16.97 -7.70 -8.50
N MET A 95 -16.47 -8.42 -7.49
CA MET A 95 -16.93 -8.25 -6.11
C MET A 95 -16.36 -7.00 -5.43
N LYS A 96 -17.18 -6.39 -4.57
CA LYS A 96 -16.77 -5.41 -3.57
C LYS A 96 -16.66 -6.09 -2.21
N VAL A 97 -15.43 -6.23 -1.74
CA VAL A 97 -15.05 -6.95 -0.53
C VAL A 97 -14.60 -5.94 0.53
N ALA A 98 -15.05 -6.14 1.76
CA ALA A 98 -14.57 -5.37 2.90
C ALA A 98 -14.00 -6.27 4.00
N PHE A 99 -12.85 -5.90 4.54
CA PHE A 99 -12.28 -6.47 5.75
C PHE A 99 -12.49 -5.50 6.92
N VAL A 100 -13.11 -5.99 7.99
CA VAL A 100 -13.40 -5.23 9.21
C VAL A 100 -12.93 -5.99 10.44
N GLY A 101 -12.67 -5.28 11.53
CA GLY A 101 -12.16 -5.86 12.76
C GLY A 101 -11.33 -4.87 13.56
N GLU A 102 -10.99 -5.25 14.79
CA GLU A 102 -10.19 -4.43 15.70
C GLU A 102 -8.78 -4.15 15.16
N SER A 103 -8.11 -3.14 15.70
CA SER A 103 -6.71 -2.90 15.38
C SER A 103 -5.86 -4.11 15.75
N GLY A 104 -4.95 -4.53 14.88
CA GLY A 104 -4.13 -5.72 15.09
C GLY A 104 -4.80 -7.05 14.75
N SER A 105 -6.02 -7.07 14.21
CA SER A 105 -6.72 -8.32 13.84
C SER A 105 -6.17 -9.03 12.59
N GLY A 106 -5.15 -8.46 11.92
CA GLY A 106 -4.51 -9.07 10.74
C GLY A 106 -5.00 -8.56 9.37
N LYS A 107 -5.89 -7.55 9.31
CA LYS A 107 -6.43 -7.00 8.06
C LYS A 107 -5.35 -6.56 7.05
N SER A 108 -4.43 -5.69 7.48
CA SER A 108 -3.33 -5.22 6.61
C SER A 108 -2.35 -6.34 6.27
N THR A 109 -2.26 -7.38 7.09
CA THR A 109 -1.48 -8.59 6.79
C THR A 109 -2.10 -9.40 5.66
N VAL A 110 -3.44 -9.48 5.58
CA VAL A 110 -4.12 -10.06 4.41
C VAL A 110 -3.75 -9.30 3.14
N MET A 111 -3.74 -7.96 3.16
CA MET A 111 -3.28 -7.15 2.02
C MET A 111 -1.82 -7.45 1.65
N ALA A 112 -0.93 -7.56 2.64
CA ALA A 112 0.47 -7.87 2.38
C ALA A 112 0.68 -9.25 1.74
N LEU A 113 -0.15 -10.24 2.08
CA LEU A 113 -0.14 -11.56 1.45
C LEU A 113 -0.78 -11.54 0.05
N LEU A 114 -1.84 -10.74 -0.15
CA LEU A 114 -2.45 -10.51 -1.47
C LEU A 114 -1.44 -9.92 -2.46
N GLU A 115 -0.60 -8.99 -2.01
CA GLU A 115 0.47 -8.37 -2.81
C GLU A 115 1.75 -9.21 -2.87
N ARG A 116 1.74 -10.37 -2.19
CA ARG A 116 2.86 -11.29 -2.04
C ARG A 116 4.14 -10.56 -1.59
N PHE A 117 4.02 -9.70 -0.59
CA PHE A 117 5.20 -9.20 0.15
C PHE A 117 5.79 -10.25 1.06
N TYR A 118 4.94 -11.18 1.50
CA TYR A 118 5.32 -12.33 2.26
C TYR A 118 4.59 -13.55 1.68
N ASP A 119 5.21 -14.71 1.81
CA ASP A 119 4.52 -15.98 1.60
C ASP A 119 3.99 -16.48 2.96
N PRO A 120 2.83 -17.17 2.98
CA PRO A 120 2.29 -17.71 4.22
C PRO A 120 3.20 -18.81 4.80
N VAL A 121 3.22 -18.94 6.13
CA VAL A 121 4.00 -19.99 6.83
C VAL A 121 3.40 -21.38 6.54
N SER A 122 2.07 -21.45 6.54
CA SER A 122 1.31 -22.63 6.11
C SER A 122 0.04 -22.22 5.37
N GLY A 123 -0.53 -23.16 4.64
CA GLY A 123 -1.64 -22.88 3.72
C GLY A 123 -1.13 -22.30 2.40
N LYS A 124 -2.04 -21.68 1.64
CA LYS A 124 -1.73 -21.10 0.33
C LYS A 124 -2.69 -19.99 -0.06
N VAL A 125 -2.17 -19.06 -0.87
CA VAL A 125 -2.95 -18.05 -1.58
C VAL A 125 -2.95 -18.43 -3.06
N GLU A 126 -4.12 -18.48 -3.67
CA GLU A 126 -4.30 -18.96 -5.04
C GLU A 126 -4.99 -17.90 -5.90
N MET A 127 -4.53 -17.76 -7.15
CA MET A 127 -5.16 -17.00 -8.21
C MET A 127 -5.66 -17.99 -9.27
N ASN A 128 -6.97 -18.00 -9.55
CA ASN A 128 -7.62 -18.92 -10.49
C ASN A 128 -7.28 -20.40 -10.21
N GLY A 129 -7.10 -20.76 -8.95
CA GLY A 129 -6.68 -22.11 -8.51
C GLY A 129 -5.19 -22.40 -8.63
N VAL A 130 -4.38 -21.43 -9.07
CA VAL A 130 -2.92 -21.54 -9.14
C VAL A 130 -2.31 -20.85 -7.93
N ASP A 131 -1.50 -21.58 -7.16
CA ASP A 131 -0.74 -21.04 -6.03
C ASP A 131 0.13 -19.86 -6.46
N TYR A 132 0.11 -18.79 -5.68
CA TYR A 132 0.92 -17.58 -5.88
C TYR A 132 2.41 -17.87 -6.10
N ARG A 133 2.95 -18.91 -5.44
CA ARG A 133 4.35 -19.33 -5.56
C ARG A 133 4.71 -19.92 -6.92
N LYS A 134 3.71 -20.37 -7.68
CA LYS A 134 3.85 -20.95 -9.02
C LYS A 134 3.37 -20.00 -10.12
N PHE A 135 2.57 -19.00 -9.76
CA PHE A 135 2.02 -18.04 -10.69
C PHE A 135 3.11 -17.17 -11.32
N GLY A 136 3.09 -17.00 -12.65
CA GLY A 136 4.05 -16.17 -13.37
C GLY A 136 5.51 -16.56 -13.11
N GLU A 137 5.81 -17.85 -13.11
CA GLU A 137 7.14 -18.41 -12.77
C GLU A 137 7.58 -18.12 -11.33
N GLY A 138 6.62 -17.83 -10.44
CA GLY A 138 6.92 -17.43 -9.07
C GLY A 138 7.35 -15.98 -8.93
N LYS A 139 7.28 -15.16 -9.98
CA LYS A 139 7.59 -13.72 -9.93
C LYS A 139 6.38 -12.92 -9.44
N PRO A 140 6.51 -12.08 -8.39
CA PRO A 140 5.42 -11.24 -7.88
C PRO A 140 4.92 -10.20 -8.88
N THR A 141 5.73 -9.82 -9.86
CA THR A 141 5.37 -8.80 -10.87
C THR A 141 4.11 -9.19 -11.65
N ALA A 142 3.96 -10.47 -12.00
CA ALA A 142 2.78 -10.98 -12.69
C ALA A 142 1.49 -10.87 -11.85
N ILE A 143 1.61 -10.98 -10.53
CA ILE A 143 0.51 -10.81 -9.59
C ILE A 143 0.22 -9.32 -9.40
N ARG A 144 1.26 -8.53 -9.15
CA ARG A 144 1.17 -7.08 -8.86
C ARG A 144 0.69 -6.26 -10.06
N SER A 145 0.88 -6.72 -11.29
CA SER A 145 0.32 -6.06 -12.47
C SER A 145 -1.21 -6.08 -12.52
N LEU A 146 -1.86 -6.99 -11.77
CA LEU A 146 -3.32 -7.05 -11.66
C LEU A 146 -3.87 -6.06 -10.62
N PHE A 147 -3.02 -5.58 -9.72
CA PHE A 147 -3.40 -4.75 -8.58
C PHE A 147 -3.21 -3.26 -8.82
N GLY A 148 -4.17 -2.48 -8.34
CA GLY A 148 -3.96 -1.08 -7.97
C GLY A 148 -3.98 -0.99 -6.46
N TYR A 149 -2.99 -0.34 -5.84
CA TYR A 149 -2.91 -0.21 -4.39
C TYR A 149 -3.01 1.26 -3.97
N VAL A 150 -3.86 1.53 -2.97
CA VAL A 150 -3.96 2.82 -2.30
C VAL A 150 -3.88 2.59 -0.80
N GLY A 151 -2.74 2.96 -0.22
CA GLY A 151 -2.49 2.85 1.22
C GLY A 151 -3.10 4.01 2.04
N GLN A 152 -3.13 3.81 3.35
CA GLN A 152 -3.64 4.76 4.33
C GLN A 152 -2.90 6.10 4.27
N GLU A 153 -1.56 6.05 4.20
CA GLU A 153 -0.68 7.21 4.05
C GLU A 153 -0.04 7.19 2.65
N PRO A 154 -0.62 7.90 1.67
CA PRO A 154 -0.13 7.91 0.31
C PRO A 154 1.23 8.62 0.21
N VAL A 155 2.25 7.91 -0.26
CA VAL A 155 3.57 8.47 -0.54
C VAL A 155 3.64 8.99 -1.97
N LEU A 156 4.03 10.26 -2.09
CA LEU A 156 4.46 10.86 -3.36
C LEU A 156 5.98 11.02 -3.33
N PHE A 157 6.62 10.65 -4.43
CA PHE A 157 8.05 10.87 -4.66
C PHE A 157 8.34 12.36 -4.87
N ALA A 158 9.55 12.77 -4.51
CA ALA A 158 10.08 14.11 -4.72
C ALA A 158 10.37 14.35 -6.21
N THR A 159 9.32 14.45 -7.01
CA THR A 159 9.30 14.64 -8.47
C THR A 159 7.98 15.30 -8.86
N SER A 160 7.73 15.51 -10.16
CA SER A 160 6.48 16.12 -10.64
C SER A 160 5.25 15.27 -10.33
N ILE A 161 4.06 15.90 -10.33
CA ILE A 161 2.77 15.18 -10.23
C ILE A 161 2.67 14.14 -11.36
N ARG A 162 3.07 14.51 -12.59
CA ARG A 162 3.12 13.60 -13.75
C ARG A 162 3.93 12.34 -13.49
N ASN A 163 5.14 12.49 -12.96
CA ASN A 163 6.02 11.35 -12.68
C ASN A 163 5.48 10.49 -11.55
N ASN A 164 4.81 11.10 -10.56
CA ASN A 164 4.08 10.35 -9.54
C ASN A 164 2.92 9.54 -10.14
N LEU A 165 2.10 10.15 -11.01
CA LEU A 165 0.95 9.49 -11.63
C LEU A 165 1.37 8.31 -12.51
N THR A 166 2.43 8.48 -13.29
CA THR A 166 2.92 7.48 -14.26
C THR A 166 3.86 6.45 -13.64
N TYR A 167 4.11 6.54 -12.34
CA TYR A 167 5.09 5.69 -11.66
C TYR A 167 4.73 4.20 -11.73
N GLY A 168 5.67 3.41 -12.26
CA GLY A 168 5.56 1.96 -12.42
C GLY A 168 4.54 1.50 -13.47
N LEU A 169 4.22 2.35 -14.45
CA LEU A 169 3.62 1.89 -15.70
C LEU A 169 4.69 1.32 -16.63
N ASP A 170 4.36 0.25 -17.35
CA ASP A 170 5.22 -0.36 -18.37
C ASP A 170 5.10 0.32 -19.74
N TYR A 171 4.26 1.35 -19.85
CA TYR A 171 4.00 2.12 -21.05
C TYR A 171 3.91 3.61 -20.72
N THR A 172 4.09 4.44 -21.74
CA THR A 172 3.88 5.90 -21.64
C THR A 172 2.40 6.20 -21.89
N PRO A 173 1.63 6.65 -20.89
CA PRO A 173 0.22 6.97 -21.08
C PRO A 173 0.04 8.27 -21.86
N SER A 174 -1.05 8.38 -22.62
CA SER A 174 -1.44 9.61 -23.29
C SER A 174 -1.94 10.68 -22.29
N GLU A 175 -1.91 11.95 -22.69
CA GLU A 175 -2.49 13.04 -21.88
C GLU A 175 -3.97 12.81 -21.55
N SER A 176 -4.71 12.18 -22.46
CA SER A 176 -6.13 11.85 -22.24
C SER A 176 -6.29 10.79 -21.14
N GLN A 177 -5.44 9.76 -21.10
CA GLN A 177 -5.47 8.74 -20.05
C GLN A 177 -5.12 9.34 -18.68
N ILE A 178 -4.09 10.19 -18.62
CA ILE A 178 -3.70 10.88 -17.38
C ILE A 178 -4.85 11.76 -16.89
N ARG A 179 -5.45 12.57 -17.77
CA ARG A 179 -6.57 13.45 -17.41
C ARG A 179 -7.79 12.67 -16.94
N ASP A 180 -8.14 11.58 -17.63
CA ASP A 180 -9.27 10.72 -17.25
C ASP A 180 -9.03 10.10 -15.86
N ALA A 181 -7.84 9.56 -15.59
CA ALA A 181 -7.49 9.04 -14.27
C ALA A 181 -7.60 10.12 -13.16
N CYS A 182 -7.11 11.33 -13.42
CA CYS A 182 -7.22 12.45 -12.49
C CYS A 182 -8.66 12.94 -12.29
N GLN A 183 -9.50 12.90 -13.33
CA GLN A 183 -10.92 13.23 -13.22
C GLN A 183 -11.67 12.19 -12.40
N ARG A 184 -11.42 10.90 -12.65
CA ARG A 184 -11.99 9.78 -11.88
C ARG A 184 -11.62 9.82 -10.39
N ALA A 185 -10.43 10.32 -10.08
CA ALA A 185 -9.98 10.50 -8.69
C ALA A 185 -10.35 11.86 -8.07
N ASN A 186 -11.11 12.71 -8.77
CA ASN A 186 -11.48 14.05 -8.33
C ASN A 186 -10.28 14.97 -7.96
N VAL A 187 -9.18 14.88 -8.72
CA VAL A 187 -7.98 15.71 -8.51
C VAL A 187 -7.66 16.65 -9.67
N GLN A 188 -8.39 16.52 -10.78
CA GLN A 188 -8.14 17.30 -11.99
C GLN A 188 -8.25 18.81 -11.77
N SER A 189 -9.29 19.27 -11.07
CA SER A 189 -9.52 20.70 -10.80
C SER A 189 -8.38 21.31 -9.98
N PHE A 190 -7.89 20.58 -8.98
CA PHE A 190 -6.73 20.97 -8.19
C PHE A 190 -5.48 21.08 -9.07
N ILE A 191 -5.17 20.06 -9.87
CA ILE A 191 -3.99 20.09 -10.75
C ILE A 191 -4.08 21.27 -11.72
N SER A 192 -5.23 21.50 -12.34
CA SER A 192 -5.45 22.63 -13.25
C SER A 192 -5.33 24.00 -12.57
N SER A 193 -5.49 24.08 -11.24
CA SER A 193 -5.33 25.34 -10.49
C SER A 193 -3.88 25.68 -10.16
N LEU A 194 -2.96 24.71 -10.31
CA LEU A 194 -1.54 24.92 -10.04
C LEU A 194 -0.87 25.65 -11.22
N PRO A 195 0.07 26.58 -10.98
CA PRO A 195 0.75 27.31 -12.04
C PRO A 195 1.45 26.41 -13.08
N GLU A 196 2.03 25.29 -12.63
CA GLU A 196 2.75 24.33 -13.49
C GLU A 196 1.92 23.08 -13.79
N GLY A 197 0.65 23.03 -13.39
CA GLY A 197 -0.22 21.89 -13.64
C GLY A 197 0.38 20.55 -13.21
N TYR A 198 0.47 19.60 -14.15
CA TYR A 198 1.05 18.27 -13.91
C TYR A 198 2.57 18.29 -13.64
N ASP A 199 3.26 19.35 -14.03
CA ASP A 199 4.71 19.45 -13.88
C ASP A 199 5.11 20.01 -12.50
N THR A 200 4.13 20.41 -11.69
CA THR A 200 4.34 20.88 -10.32
C THR A 200 5.09 19.83 -9.49
N TYR A 201 6.16 20.26 -8.82
CA TYR A 201 7.00 19.41 -7.98
C TYR A 201 6.35 19.04 -6.63
N CYS A 202 6.35 17.75 -6.28
CA CYS A 202 5.71 17.21 -5.07
C CYS A 202 6.62 17.08 -3.84
N GLY A 203 7.92 17.40 -3.96
CA GLY A 203 8.86 17.25 -2.85
C GLY A 203 8.66 18.25 -1.70
N THR A 204 9.34 18.00 -0.58
CA THR A 204 9.34 18.93 0.56
C THR A 204 10.06 20.22 0.14
N SER A 205 9.37 21.35 0.17
CA SER A 205 9.98 22.66 -0.08
C SER A 205 11.09 22.92 0.96
N SER A 206 12.14 23.65 0.59
CA SER A 206 13.25 24.07 1.48
C SER A 206 12.82 24.90 2.71
N GLY A 207 11.51 25.18 2.88
CA GLY A 207 10.88 25.80 4.06
C GLY A 207 9.97 24.87 4.87
N GLY A 208 10.10 23.54 4.77
CA GLY A 208 9.49 22.58 5.71
C GLY A 208 8.00 22.23 5.48
N GLY A 209 7.34 22.81 4.47
CA GLY A 209 5.96 22.49 4.09
C GLY A 209 5.87 21.71 2.77
N SER A 210 5.03 20.69 2.72
CA SER A 210 4.60 20.05 1.46
C SER A 210 3.51 20.90 0.81
N GLN A 211 3.67 21.26 -0.46
CA GLN A 211 2.70 22.08 -1.23
C GLN A 211 1.33 21.41 -1.44
N ILE A 212 1.20 20.14 -1.06
CA ILE A 212 0.04 19.29 -1.33
C ILE A 212 -0.54 18.80 0.01
N SER A 213 -1.84 19.04 0.20
CA SER A 213 -2.57 18.58 1.40
C SER A 213 -2.68 17.05 1.45
N GLY A 214 -2.94 16.47 2.62
CA GLY A 214 -3.12 15.02 2.78
C GLY A 214 -4.19 14.44 1.84
N GLY A 215 -5.36 15.09 1.78
CA GLY A 215 -6.44 14.68 0.86
C GLY A 215 -6.05 14.79 -0.62
N GLN A 216 -5.31 15.83 -1.02
CA GLN A 216 -4.80 15.94 -2.39
C GLN A 216 -3.79 14.83 -2.71
N LYS A 217 -2.86 14.50 -1.81
CA LYS A 217 -1.93 13.38 -1.97
C LYS A 217 -2.68 12.06 -2.14
N GLN A 218 -3.75 11.86 -1.37
CA GLN A 218 -4.59 10.68 -1.47
C GLN A 218 -5.27 10.58 -2.82
N ARG A 219 -5.86 11.67 -3.33
CA ARG A 219 -6.46 11.67 -4.67
C ARG A 219 -5.44 11.45 -5.78
N VAL A 220 -4.20 11.95 -5.65
CA VAL A 220 -3.11 11.63 -6.60
C VAL A 220 -2.76 10.14 -6.54
N ALA A 221 -2.69 9.53 -5.37
CA ALA A 221 -2.43 8.09 -5.24
C ALA A 221 -3.56 7.22 -5.83
N ILE A 222 -4.82 7.65 -5.67
CA ILE A 222 -5.98 7.00 -6.31
C ILE A 222 -5.89 7.13 -7.83
N ALA A 223 -5.58 8.32 -8.35
CA ALA A 223 -5.38 8.54 -9.79
C ALA A 223 -4.27 7.63 -10.35
N ARG A 224 -3.13 7.52 -9.64
CA ARG A 224 -2.02 6.61 -9.97
C ARG A 224 -2.48 5.14 -10.02
N ALA A 225 -3.26 4.70 -9.04
CA ALA A 225 -3.80 3.33 -9.03
C ALA A 225 -4.78 3.08 -10.19
N LEU A 226 -5.67 4.03 -10.48
CA LEU A 226 -6.65 3.92 -11.57
C LEU A 226 -6.02 4.01 -12.96
N LEU A 227 -4.91 4.76 -13.12
CA LEU A 227 -4.21 4.90 -14.39
C LEU A 227 -3.60 3.57 -14.86
N ARG A 228 -3.28 2.66 -13.93
CA ARG A 228 -2.84 1.30 -14.24
C ARG A 228 -3.92 0.40 -14.85
N ASN A 229 -5.18 0.83 -14.79
CA ASN A 229 -6.34 0.02 -15.19
C ASN A 229 -6.33 -1.39 -14.54
N PRO A 230 -6.31 -1.46 -13.19
CA PRO A 230 -6.19 -2.73 -12.48
C PRO A 230 -7.45 -3.59 -12.62
N GLN A 231 -7.30 -4.90 -12.44
CA GLN A 231 -8.44 -5.82 -12.30
C GLN A 231 -8.92 -5.90 -10.85
N ILE A 232 -8.01 -5.67 -9.90
CA ILE A 232 -8.30 -5.66 -8.47
C ILE A 232 -7.74 -4.36 -7.85
N LEU A 233 -8.60 -3.59 -7.18
CA LEU A 233 -8.24 -2.37 -6.46
C LEU A 233 -8.20 -2.65 -4.95
N LEU A 234 -7.03 -2.49 -4.35
CA LEU A 234 -6.78 -2.62 -2.91
C LEU A 234 -6.82 -1.23 -2.26
N LEU A 235 -7.70 -1.07 -1.28
CA LEU A 235 -7.94 0.20 -0.58
C LEU A 235 -7.71 0.00 0.92
N ASP A 236 -6.56 0.42 1.44
CA ASP A 236 -6.27 0.38 2.87
C ASP A 236 -6.58 1.75 3.49
N GLU A 237 -7.79 1.92 4.05
CA GLU A 237 -8.26 3.21 4.61
C GLU A 237 -8.11 4.42 3.65
N ALA A 238 -8.18 4.16 2.35
CA ALA A 238 -7.83 5.08 1.28
C ALA A 238 -8.72 6.34 1.15
N THR A 239 -9.79 6.46 1.92
CA THR A 239 -10.70 7.63 1.91
C THR A 239 -10.70 8.40 3.23
N SER A 240 -9.91 7.98 4.21
CA SER A 240 -9.92 8.53 5.57
C SER A 240 -9.52 10.01 5.65
N ALA A 241 -8.64 10.48 4.76
CA ALA A 241 -8.17 11.87 4.72
C ALA A 241 -8.91 12.74 3.69
N LEU A 242 -9.98 12.22 3.08
CA LEU A 242 -10.85 12.98 2.17
C LEU A 242 -11.98 13.65 2.94
N ASP A 243 -12.41 14.81 2.44
CA ASP A 243 -13.68 15.42 2.82
C ASP A 243 -14.87 14.59 2.31
N ASN A 244 -16.03 14.74 2.94
CA ASN A 244 -17.22 13.93 2.66
C ASN A 244 -17.71 14.01 1.21
N GLU A 245 -17.55 15.16 0.55
CA GLU A 245 -17.99 15.33 -0.85
C GLU A 245 -17.05 14.60 -1.79
N SER A 246 -15.75 14.78 -1.60
CA SER A 246 -14.71 14.08 -2.36
C SER A 246 -14.77 12.57 -2.18
N GLU A 247 -14.97 12.08 -0.95
CA GLU A 247 -15.12 10.65 -0.66
C GLU A 247 -16.29 10.05 -1.45
N LYS A 248 -17.46 10.71 -1.45
CA LYS A 248 -18.63 10.27 -2.22
C LYS A 248 -18.35 10.24 -3.72
N MET A 249 -17.68 11.26 -4.26
CA MET A 249 -17.39 11.32 -5.69
C MET A 249 -16.44 10.20 -6.13
N VAL A 250 -15.37 9.98 -5.38
CA VAL A 250 -14.41 8.90 -5.63
C VAL A 250 -15.09 7.53 -5.51
N GLN A 251 -15.87 7.31 -4.45
CA GLN A 251 -16.59 6.04 -4.27
C GLN A 251 -17.58 5.78 -5.40
N SER A 252 -18.31 6.81 -5.84
CA SER A 252 -19.23 6.69 -6.98
C SER A 252 -18.52 6.30 -8.27
N THR A 253 -17.26 6.72 -8.42
CA THR A 253 -16.44 6.37 -9.59
C THR A 253 -15.96 4.93 -9.51
N ILE A 254 -15.49 4.49 -8.35
CA ILE A 254 -15.12 3.08 -8.11
C ILE A 254 -16.32 2.16 -8.35
N ASP A 255 -17.49 2.52 -7.82
CA ASP A 255 -18.73 1.74 -8.00
C ASP A 255 -19.18 1.70 -9.47
N LYS A 256 -18.89 2.74 -10.26
CA LYS A 256 -19.13 2.73 -11.71
C LYS A 256 -18.15 1.81 -12.42
N LEU A 257 -16.85 1.89 -12.11
CA LEU A 257 -15.81 1.04 -12.70
C LEU A 257 -16.08 -0.44 -12.41
N GLN A 258 -16.49 -0.77 -11.18
CA GLN A 258 -16.93 -2.12 -10.82
C GLN A 258 -18.02 -2.64 -11.78
N ARG A 259 -19.03 -1.81 -12.07
CA ARG A 259 -20.14 -2.16 -12.96
C ARG A 259 -19.77 -2.21 -14.44
N THR A 260 -18.89 -1.33 -14.90
CA THR A 260 -18.56 -1.19 -16.34
C THR A 260 -17.43 -2.09 -16.80
N SER A 261 -16.42 -2.32 -15.95
CA SER A 261 -15.21 -3.07 -16.30
C SER A 261 -15.00 -4.33 -15.46
N GLY A 262 -15.91 -4.65 -14.54
CA GLY A 262 -15.78 -5.81 -13.65
C GLY A 262 -14.66 -5.66 -12.61
N LEU A 263 -14.28 -4.41 -12.27
CA LEU A 263 -13.23 -4.14 -11.28
C LEU A 263 -13.62 -4.73 -9.92
N THR A 264 -12.79 -5.64 -9.39
CA THR A 264 -12.93 -6.11 -8.00
C THR A 264 -12.30 -5.08 -7.07
N THR A 265 -12.97 -4.78 -5.95
CA THR A 265 -12.43 -3.87 -4.94
C THR A 265 -12.31 -4.61 -3.61
N ILE A 266 -11.15 -4.54 -2.98
CA ILE A 266 -10.91 -5.08 -1.64
C ILE A 266 -10.53 -3.91 -0.75
N SER A 267 -11.34 -3.63 0.27
CA SER A 267 -11.10 -2.50 1.18
C SER A 267 -10.89 -2.96 2.61
N ILE A 268 -9.94 -2.32 3.31
CA ILE A 268 -9.88 -2.32 4.77
C ILE A 268 -10.57 -1.06 5.22
N ALA A 269 -11.58 -1.22 6.08
CA ALA A 269 -12.38 -0.10 6.51
C ALA A 269 -12.36 0.07 8.01
N HIS A 270 -12.17 1.33 8.41
CA HIS A 270 -12.40 1.82 9.76
C HIS A 270 -13.65 2.70 9.85
N ARG A 271 -14.37 2.93 8.74
CA ARG A 271 -15.64 3.66 8.70
C ARG A 271 -16.75 2.73 8.21
N LEU A 272 -17.87 2.71 8.91
CA LEU A 272 -18.99 1.86 8.53
C LEU A 272 -19.63 2.24 7.17
N SER A 273 -19.57 3.54 6.82
CA SER A 273 -20.13 4.06 5.57
C SER A 273 -19.52 3.42 4.32
N THR A 274 -18.24 3.02 4.37
CA THR A 274 -17.55 2.45 3.21
C THR A 274 -17.83 0.95 3.05
N VAL A 275 -18.19 0.24 4.12
CA VAL A 275 -18.43 -1.22 4.07
C VAL A 275 -19.87 -1.61 3.83
N ARG A 276 -20.83 -0.72 4.12
CA ARG A 276 -22.27 -1.03 4.07
C ARG A 276 -22.73 -1.57 2.72
N ASN A 277 -22.13 -1.09 1.63
CA ASN A 277 -22.46 -1.45 0.26
C ASN A 277 -21.53 -2.53 -0.32
N SER A 278 -20.88 -3.34 0.52
CA SER A 278 -20.01 -4.43 0.06
C SER A 278 -20.83 -5.68 -0.22
N ASP A 279 -20.46 -6.40 -1.27
CA ASP A 279 -21.06 -7.69 -1.63
C ASP A 279 -20.76 -8.76 -0.59
N ILE A 280 -19.57 -8.68 0.03
CA ILE A 280 -19.19 -9.51 1.18
C ILE A 280 -18.33 -8.72 2.15
N ILE A 281 -18.58 -8.94 3.44
CA ILE A 281 -17.81 -8.39 4.55
C ILE A 281 -17.16 -9.56 5.27
N PHE A 282 -15.85 -9.50 5.44
CA PHE A 282 -15.04 -10.43 6.21
C PHE A 282 -14.65 -9.79 7.54
N VAL A 283 -15.12 -10.38 8.65
CA VAL A 283 -14.88 -9.89 9.99
C VAL A 283 -13.73 -10.67 10.60
N MET A 284 -12.65 -9.96 10.96
CA MET A 284 -11.44 -10.53 11.55
C MET A 284 -11.33 -10.17 13.02
N GLN A 285 -11.02 -11.16 13.85
CA GLN A 285 -10.73 -10.98 15.28
C GLN A 285 -9.60 -11.91 15.68
N GLY A 286 -8.58 -11.41 16.39
CA GLY A 286 -7.48 -12.25 16.88
C GLY A 286 -6.75 -13.07 15.80
N GLY A 287 -6.67 -12.58 14.56
CA GLY A 287 -5.98 -13.27 13.46
C GLY A 287 -6.80 -14.36 12.76
N ILE A 288 -8.07 -14.56 13.13
CA ILE A 288 -8.98 -15.51 12.50
C ILE A 288 -10.14 -14.78 11.80
N LEU A 289 -10.73 -15.42 10.80
CA LEU A 289 -11.97 -14.95 10.16
C LEU A 289 -13.18 -15.49 10.95
N VAL A 290 -13.85 -14.62 11.69
CA VAL A 290 -14.94 -15.02 12.61
C VAL A 290 -16.33 -15.00 11.96
N GLU A 291 -16.57 -14.06 11.06
CA GLU A 291 -17.86 -13.91 10.38
C GLU A 291 -17.65 -13.52 8.92
N SER A 292 -18.60 -13.92 8.08
CA SER A 292 -18.73 -13.43 6.71
C SER A 292 -20.19 -13.31 6.30
N GLY A 293 -20.49 -12.35 5.44
CA GLY A 293 -21.84 -12.11 4.92
C GLY A 293 -22.03 -10.69 4.40
N THR A 294 -23.25 -10.36 4.00
CA THR A 294 -23.60 -8.98 3.66
C THR A 294 -23.81 -8.14 4.93
N HIS A 295 -23.85 -6.82 4.78
CA HIS A 295 -24.20 -5.92 5.90
C HIS A 295 -25.53 -6.31 6.56
N HIS A 296 -26.54 -6.65 5.76
CA HIS A 296 -27.86 -7.03 6.26
C HIS A 296 -27.83 -8.36 7.03
N ASP A 297 -27.04 -9.33 6.58
CA ASP A 297 -26.93 -10.63 7.26
C ASP A 297 -26.19 -10.51 8.60
N LEU A 298 -25.14 -9.69 8.64
CA LEU A 298 -24.28 -9.56 9.82
C LEU A 298 -24.90 -8.68 10.90
N ILE A 299 -25.62 -7.61 10.54
CA ILE A 299 -26.33 -6.76 11.51
C ILE A 299 -27.52 -7.50 12.15
N GLY A 300 -28.07 -8.51 11.47
CA GLY A 300 -29.13 -9.37 12.00
C GLY A 300 -28.68 -10.32 13.11
N ARG A 301 -27.40 -10.32 13.51
CA ARG A 301 -26.81 -11.19 14.54
C ARG A 301 -26.45 -10.35 15.77
N PRO A 302 -27.32 -10.21 16.78
CA PRO A 302 -27.13 -9.26 17.89
C PRO A 302 -25.89 -9.54 18.76
N ASN A 303 -25.45 -10.80 18.82
CA ASN A 303 -24.25 -11.22 19.54
C ASN A 303 -23.02 -11.36 18.62
N GLY A 304 -23.12 -10.88 17.38
CA GLY A 304 -22.05 -10.96 16.40
C GLY A 304 -20.98 -9.89 16.59
N VAL A 305 -19.77 -10.20 16.15
CA VAL A 305 -18.63 -9.27 16.23
C VAL A 305 -18.88 -8.05 15.33
N TYR A 306 -19.44 -8.25 14.13
CA TYR A 306 -19.80 -7.15 13.26
C TYR A 306 -20.82 -6.19 13.90
N TYR A 307 -21.86 -6.75 14.53
CA TYR A 307 -22.90 -5.96 15.20
C TYR A 307 -22.29 -5.10 16.32
N ALA A 308 -21.45 -5.70 17.17
CA ALA A 308 -20.76 -4.96 18.22
C ALA A 308 -19.87 -3.82 17.69
N LEU A 309 -19.14 -4.06 16.59
CA LEU A 309 -18.32 -3.03 15.94
C LEU A 309 -19.17 -1.87 15.39
N VAL A 310 -20.30 -2.18 14.74
CA VAL A 310 -21.25 -1.18 14.23
C VAL A 310 -21.79 -0.33 15.36
N SER A 311 -22.34 -0.96 16.41
CA SER A 311 -22.93 -0.26 17.54
C SER A 311 -21.93 0.64 18.27
N ALA A 312 -20.68 0.18 18.43
CA ALA A 312 -19.62 0.98 19.02
C ALA A 312 -19.28 2.23 18.18
N GLN A 313 -19.24 2.11 16.85
CA GLN A 313 -18.97 3.25 15.97
C GLN A 313 -20.13 4.26 15.94
N GLU A 314 -21.38 3.80 15.94
CA GLU A 314 -22.55 4.67 15.98
C GLU A 314 -22.61 5.45 17.31
N ALA A 315 -22.32 4.79 18.44
CA ALA A 315 -22.24 5.43 19.74
C ALA A 315 -21.13 6.49 19.81
N ALA A 316 -19.94 6.19 19.26
CA ALA A 316 -18.83 7.14 19.18
C ALA A 316 -19.16 8.35 18.27
N GLY A 317 -19.85 8.11 17.16
CA GLY A 317 -20.34 9.15 16.25
C GLY A 317 -21.31 10.11 16.95
N ALA A 318 -22.29 9.59 17.69
CA ALA A 318 -23.28 10.38 18.43
C ALA A 318 -22.65 11.21 19.57
N ALA A 319 -21.64 10.68 20.26
CA ALA A 319 -20.90 11.41 21.29
C ALA A 319 -20.12 12.61 20.70
N SER A 320 -19.52 12.43 19.50
CA SER A 320 -18.77 13.50 18.82
C SER A 320 -19.65 14.65 18.31
N SER A 321 -20.89 14.37 17.87
CA SER A 321 -21.84 15.40 17.43
C SER A 321 -22.41 16.23 18.60
N THR A 322 -22.47 15.67 19.80
CA THR A 322 -23.03 16.35 20.97
C THR A 322 -22.03 17.35 21.60
N ALA A 323 -20.72 17.09 21.44
CA ALA A 323 -19.65 17.97 21.93
C ALA A 323 -19.51 19.29 21.12
N HIS A 324 -20.12 19.40 19.94
CA HIS A 324 -20.08 20.63 19.13
C HIS A 324 -21.28 21.57 19.35
N ALA A 325 -22.31 21.14 20.08
CA ALA A 325 -23.52 21.93 20.34
C ALA A 325 -23.53 22.65 21.71
N GLY A 326 -22.47 22.53 22.50
CA GLY A 326 -22.41 23.13 23.84
C GLY A 326 -21.03 23.64 24.19
N MET A 327 -20.62 24.78 23.63
CA MET A 327 -19.41 25.47 24.07
C MET A 327 -19.73 26.95 24.38
N LEU A 328 -20.13 27.19 25.64
CA LEU A 328 -20.04 28.51 26.29
C LEU A 328 -18.58 28.75 26.71
N PRO A 329 -18.07 30.00 26.66
CA PRO A 329 -16.64 30.26 26.83
C PRO A 329 -16.30 30.36 28.32
N LEU A 330 -15.38 29.53 28.82
CA LEU A 330 -14.75 29.74 30.12
C LEU A 330 -13.22 29.65 30.04
N ARG A 331 -12.65 30.85 30.21
CA ARG A 331 -11.38 31.24 30.86
C ARG A 331 -10.23 30.22 30.94
N HIS A 332 -9.13 30.70 30.37
CA HIS A 332 -7.72 30.45 30.73
C HIS A 332 -7.51 29.87 32.14
N ARG A 333 -6.97 28.64 32.19
CA ARG A 333 -6.15 28.18 33.31
C ARG A 333 -5.00 27.33 32.77
N SER A 334 -3.79 27.84 33.01
CA SER A 334 -2.50 27.21 32.71
C SER A 334 -2.22 26.08 33.69
N THR A 335 -1.84 24.90 33.18
CA THR A 335 -1.05 23.91 33.93
C THR A 335 -0.21 23.02 32.99
N SER A 336 1.11 23.15 33.18
CA SER A 336 2.18 22.13 33.18
C SER A 336 2.12 20.93 32.23
N SER A 337 3.15 20.86 31.38
CA SER A 337 3.60 19.72 30.60
C SER A 337 4.04 18.54 31.47
N VAL A 338 3.43 17.38 31.24
CA VAL A 338 4.00 16.07 31.60
C VAL A 338 4.41 15.41 30.28
N VAL A 339 5.72 15.20 30.13
CA VAL A 339 6.31 14.45 29.01
C VAL A 339 6.13 12.96 29.33
N SER A 340 5.40 12.24 28.47
CA SER A 340 5.33 10.78 28.49
C SER A 340 6.01 10.20 27.25
N ASP A 341 7.03 9.38 27.51
CA ASP A 341 7.81 8.60 26.55
C ASP A 341 6.90 7.65 25.77
N GLY A 342 6.80 7.86 24.46
CA GLY A 342 6.12 6.97 23.51
C GLY A 342 6.72 6.96 22.10
N GLY A 343 7.91 7.56 21.94
CA GLY A 343 8.49 7.89 20.63
C GLY A 343 8.98 6.72 19.79
N LEU A 344 9.26 5.55 20.39
CA LEU A 344 9.91 4.45 19.67
C LEU A 344 8.94 3.54 18.88
N ILE A 345 7.66 3.48 19.26
CA ILE A 345 6.69 2.54 18.65
C ILE A 345 6.16 3.08 17.30
N ARG A 346 6.11 4.40 17.11
CA ARG A 346 5.62 5.01 15.85
C ARG A 346 6.65 5.02 14.73
N ALA A 347 7.94 5.13 15.04
CA ALA A 347 9.00 5.29 14.04
C ALA A 347 9.25 4.01 13.21
N GLN A 348 9.20 2.82 13.83
CA GLN A 348 9.46 1.55 13.13
C GLN A 348 8.27 1.06 12.30
N SER A 349 7.04 1.40 12.72
CA SER A 349 5.83 1.16 11.92
C SER A 349 5.82 2.00 10.64
N ALA A 350 6.32 3.24 10.68
CA ALA A 350 6.41 4.12 9.51
C ALA A 350 7.47 3.63 8.49
N ALA A 351 8.63 3.14 8.95
CA ALA A 351 9.68 2.63 8.06
C ALA A 351 9.23 1.39 7.27
N CYS A 352 8.51 0.46 7.91
CA CYS A 352 7.92 -0.71 7.24
C CYS A 352 6.78 -0.31 6.27
N ARG A 353 5.99 0.72 6.61
CA ARG A 353 4.89 1.24 5.77
C ARG A 353 5.37 2.01 4.53
N ILE A 354 6.47 2.75 4.64
CA ILE A 354 7.10 3.44 3.50
C ILE A 354 7.69 2.40 2.52
N LEU A 355 8.30 1.33 3.03
CA LEU A 355 8.83 0.22 2.22
C LEU A 355 7.74 -0.51 1.42
N VAL A 356 6.54 -0.72 1.98
CA VAL A 356 5.39 -1.33 1.30
C VAL A 356 4.97 -0.54 0.05
N SER A 357 4.86 0.79 0.16
CA SER A 357 4.51 1.66 -0.99
C SER A 357 5.63 1.75 -2.03
N LEU A 358 6.89 1.65 -1.59
CA LEU A 358 8.08 1.62 -2.45
C LEU A 358 8.21 0.30 -3.21
N PHE A 359 8.02 -0.87 -2.57
CA PHE A 359 8.32 -2.18 -3.15
C PHE A 359 7.30 -2.69 -4.18
N VAL A 360 6.05 -2.21 -4.18
CA VAL A 360 5.10 -2.50 -5.28
C VAL A 360 5.50 -1.82 -6.59
N CYS A 361 6.35 -0.79 -6.53
CA CYS A 361 6.62 0.07 -7.67
C CYS A 361 8.12 0.33 -7.96
N LEU A 362 9.06 -0.25 -7.20
CA LEU A 362 10.50 -0.06 -7.41
C LEU A 362 10.96 -0.82 -8.67
N ARG A 363 11.12 -0.07 -9.76
CA ARG A 363 12.07 -0.37 -10.83
C ARG A 363 13.21 0.63 -10.66
N ILE A 364 14.28 0.25 -9.95
CA ILE A 364 15.49 1.08 -9.85
C ILE A 364 16.22 0.96 -11.20
N PRO A 365 16.31 2.02 -12.03
CA PRO A 365 17.20 2.01 -13.18
C PRO A 365 18.61 2.23 -12.63
N TRP A 366 19.48 1.22 -12.77
CA TRP A 366 20.91 1.44 -12.63
C TRP A 366 21.35 2.40 -13.74
N LEU A 367 21.57 3.67 -13.40
CA LEU A 367 22.31 4.62 -14.21
C LEU A 367 23.76 4.14 -14.25
N SER A 368 24.14 3.48 -15.35
CA SER A 368 25.56 3.35 -15.71
C SER A 368 26.05 4.73 -16.08
N TYR A 369 26.81 5.36 -15.17
CA TYR A 369 27.75 6.41 -15.56
C TYR A 369 28.87 5.73 -16.33
N GLY A 370 28.94 6.02 -17.64
CA GLY A 370 30.12 5.77 -18.47
C GLY A 370 31.16 6.87 -18.31
#